data_AF-A0A963H8I8-F1
#
_entry.id   AF-A0A963H8I8-F1
#
_cell.length_a   1.000
_cell.length_b   1.000
_cell.length_c   1.000
_cell.angle_alpha   90.00
_cell.angle_beta   90.00
_cell.angle_gamma   90.00
#
_symmetry.space_group_name_H-M   'P 1'
#
loop_
_entity.id
_entity.type
_entity.pdbx_description
1 polymer ?
#
loop_
_entity_poly.entity_id
_entity_poly.type
_entity_poly.pdbx_seq_one_letter_code
_entity_poly.pdbx_strand_id
1 'polypeptide(L)' 'MTLSRRHLIGAAATTAATLALPAWAQGSGPLKLVVPYAPGGPLDRIARMLADAVKDSLGTVIVENKPG' A
#
# COMPACT_ATOMS: atom_id res chain seq x y z
N MET A 1 -26.83 -35.32 -22.97
CA MET A 1 -25.75 -35.17 -21.97
C MET A 1 -26.27 -34.29 -20.84
N THR A 2 -26.65 -34.86 -19.70
CA THR A 2 -27.14 -34.09 -18.55
C THR A 2 -25.96 -33.54 -17.77
N LEU A 3 -25.74 -32.22 -17.78
CA LEU A 3 -24.71 -31.61 -16.96
C LEU A 3 -25.08 -31.77 -15.48
N SER A 4 -24.29 -32.56 -14.75
CA SER A 4 -24.45 -32.75 -13.31
C SER A 4 -23.98 -31.50 -12.53
N ARG A 5 -24.78 -31.06 -11.55
CA ARG A 5 -24.46 -29.92 -10.65
C ARG A 5 -23.07 -30.00 -10.02
N ARG A 6 -22.56 -31.21 -9.79
CA ARG A 6 -21.20 -31.43 -9.25
C ARG A 6 -20.10 -30.94 -10.20
N HIS A 7 -20.28 -31.10 -11.51
CA HIS A 7 -19.34 -30.60 -12.51
C HIS A 7 -19.35 -29.07 -12.59
N LEU A 8 -20.52 -28.45 -12.41
CA LEU A 8 -20.63 -26.99 -12.35
C LEU A 8 -19.89 -26.41 -11.14
N ILE A 9 -20.04 -27.03 -9.96
CA ILE A 9 -19.36 -26.57 -8.74
C ILE A 9 -17.84 -26.78 -8.86
N GLY A 10 -17.41 -27.93 -9.37
CA GLY A 10 -15.99 -28.21 -9.58
C GLY A 10 -15.32 -27.24 -10.56
N ALA A 11 -15.98 -26.93 -11.68
CA ALA A 11 -15.48 -25.99 -12.68
C ALA A 11 -15.42 -24.53 -12.15
N ALA A 12 -16.36 -24.15 -11.28
CA ALA A 12 -16.34 -22.83 -10.64
C ALA A 12 -15.20 -22.70 -9.61
N ALA A 13 -14.91 -23.78 -8.87
CA ALA A 13 -13.83 -23.77 -7.89
C ALA A 13 -12.44 -23.71 -8.55
N THR A 14 -12.22 -24.41 -9.66
CA THR A 14 -10.93 -24.38 -10.37
C THR A 14 -10.65 -23.03 -11.04
N THR A 15 -11.69 -22.38 -11.58
CA THR A 15 -11.55 -21.03 -12.15
C THR A 15 -11.29 -19.97 -11.07
N ALA A 16 -11.91 -20.07 -9.89
CA ALA A 16 -11.62 -19.19 -8.77
C ALA A 16 -10.17 -19.30 -8.26
N ALA A 17 -9.61 -20.50 -8.23
CA ALA A 17 -8.22 -20.71 -7.81
C ALA A 17 -7.19 -20.06 -8.75
N THR A 18 -7.50 -19.98 -10.05
CA THR A 18 -6.62 -19.30 -11.04
C THR A 18 -6.65 -17.77 -10.95
N LEU A 19 -7.66 -17.20 -10.29
CA LEU A 19 -7.79 -15.75 -10.09
C LEU A 19 -7.03 -15.25 -8.85
N ALA A 20 -6.48 -16.16 -8.03
CA ALA A 20 -5.62 -15.82 -6.90
C ALA A 20 -4.22 -15.42 -7.40
N LEU A 21 -4.12 -14.21 -7.97
CA LEU A 21 -2.84 -13.57 -8.27
C LEU A 21 -2.13 -13.23 -6.94
N PRO A 22 -0.79 -13.36 -6.86
CA PRO A 22 -0.05 -12.87 -5.71
C PRO A 22 -0.28 -11.37 -5.56
N ALA A 23 -0.73 -10.96 -4.37
CA ALA A 23 -0.77 -9.55 -4.03
C ALA A 23 0.67 -9.04 -3.92
N TRP A 24 1.07 -8.12 -4.78
CA TRP A 24 2.32 -7.39 -4.60
C TRP A 24 2.17 -6.50 -3.36
N ALA A 25 3.06 -6.67 -2.38
CA ALA A 25 3.16 -5.76 -1.24
C ALA A 25 3.38 -4.32 -1.72
N GLN A 26 3.00 -3.33 -0.90
CA GLN A 26 3.13 -1.90 -1.20
C GLN A 26 4.54 -1.62 -1.73
N GLY A 27 4.63 -1.28 -3.03
CA GLY A 27 5.86 -1.28 -3.79
C GLY A 27 6.96 -0.39 -3.20
N SER A 28 8.19 -0.59 -3.68
CA SER A 28 9.44 0.08 -3.30
C SER A 28 9.50 1.58 -3.65
N GLY A 29 8.37 2.27 -3.67
CA GLY A 29 8.28 3.71 -3.89
C GLY A 29 8.60 4.50 -2.61
N PRO A 30 8.93 5.80 -2.74
CA PRO A 30 9.19 6.65 -1.58
C PRO A 30 7.97 6.74 -0.68
N LEU A 31 8.17 6.59 0.63
CA LEU A 31 7.13 6.73 1.64
C LEU A 31 6.70 8.20 1.72
N LYS A 32 5.39 8.45 1.86
CA LYS A 32 4.85 9.80 2.04
C LYS A 32 4.40 10.01 3.49
N LEU A 33 4.99 11.00 4.15
CA LEU A 33 4.60 11.42 5.50
C LEU A 33 3.73 12.67 5.39
N VAL A 34 2.43 12.53 5.62
CA VAL A 34 1.47 13.63 5.52
C VAL A 34 1.47 14.43 6.83
N VAL A 35 1.71 15.74 6.73
CA VAL A 35 1.67 16.67 7.86
C VAL A 35 0.45 17.60 7.67
N PRO A 36 -0.58 17.54 8.55
CA PRO A 36 -1.80 18.33 8.39
C PRO A 36 -1.65 19.78 8.86
N TYR A 37 -0.50 20.39 8.59
CA TYR A 37 -0.13 21.74 9.03
C TYR A 37 0.71 22.44 7.96
N ALA A 38 0.75 23.77 8.05
CA ALA A 38 1.58 24.60 7.18
C ALA A 38 3.08 24.23 7.24
N PRO A 39 3.80 24.32 6.12
CA PRO A 39 5.24 24.06 6.08
C PRO A 39 6.02 25.04 6.96
N GLY A 40 7.15 24.60 7.52
CA GLY A 40 8.01 25.42 8.39
C GLY A 40 7.58 25.52 9.86
N GLY A 41 6.41 24.99 10.24
CA GLY A 41 5.98 24.91 11.63
C GLY A 41 6.79 23.90 12.48
N PRO A 42 6.60 23.87 13.81
CA PRO A 42 7.26 22.90 14.68
C PRO A 42 7.04 21.45 14.24
N LEU A 43 5.83 21.12 13.78
CA LEU A 43 5.47 19.79 13.32
C LEU A 43 6.12 19.40 12.00
N ASP A 44 6.25 20.34 11.05
CA ASP A 44 6.98 20.10 9.80
C ASP A 44 8.47 19.82 10.06
N ARG A 45 9.08 20.53 11.01
CA ARG A 45 10.48 20.27 11.41
C ARG A 45 10.66 18.88 12.03
N ILE A 46 9.76 18.49 12.95
CA ILE A 46 9.79 17.15 13.54
C ILE A 46 9.59 16.07 12.47
N ALA A 47 8.67 16.28 11.52
CA ALA A 47 8.42 15.35 10.43
C ALA A 47 9.66 15.17 9.52
N ARG A 48 10.40 16.25 9.23
CA ARG A 48 11.65 16.19 8.47
C ARG A 48 12.76 15.46 9.24
N MET A 49 12.90 15.74 10.54
CA MET A 49 13.84 15.00 11.40
C MET A 49 13.53 13.50 11.44
N LEU A 50 12.24 13.15 11.53
CA LEU A 50 11.79 11.76 11.50
C LEU A 50 12.10 11.11 10.14
N ALA A 51 11.82 11.81 9.04
CA ALA A 51 12.11 11.34 7.69
C ALA A 51 13.61 11.05 7.49
N ASP A 52 14.49 11.89 8.02
CA ASP A 52 15.94 11.66 7.97
C ASP A 52 16.35 10.47 8.85
N ALA A 53 15.79 10.35 10.06
CA ALA A 53 16.14 9.28 11.00
C ALA A 53 15.75 7.88 10.50
N VAL A 54 14.65 7.76 9.75
CA VAL A 54 14.17 6.47 9.25
C VAL A 54 14.70 6.11 7.85
N LYS A 55 15.42 7.03 7.20
CA LYS A 55 15.88 6.90 5.81
C LYS A 55 16.68 5.61 5.56
N ASP A 56 17.52 5.20 6.50
CA ASP A 56 18.35 3.99 6.38
C ASP A 56 17.53 2.70 6.44
N SER A 57 16.36 2.74 7.10
CA SER A 57 15.49 1.58 7.32
C SER A 57 14.32 1.49 6.33
N LEU A 58 13.75 2.62 5.95
CA LEU A 58 12.53 2.72 5.13
C LEU A 58 12.78 3.33 3.75
N GLY A 59 14.00 3.76 3.45
CA GLY A 59 14.34 4.45 2.21
C GLY A 59 13.86 5.90 2.17
N THR A 60 13.71 6.45 0.97
CA THR A 60 13.33 7.85 0.77
C THR A 60 11.94 8.14 1.35
N VAL A 61 11.88 9.08 2.30
CA VAL A 61 10.62 9.60 2.86
C VAL A 61 10.38 11.03 2.36
N ILE A 62 9.20 11.28 1.81
CA ILE A 62 8.74 12.59 1.31
C ILE A 62 7.75 13.17 2.31
N VAL A 63 8.05 14.34 2.85
CA VAL A 63 7.13 15.09 3.74
C VAL A 63 6.15 15.90 2.88
N GLU A 64 4.85 15.60 3.00
CA GLU A 64 3.77 16.27 2.25
C GLU A 64 2.89 17.07 3.22
N ASN A 65 3.00 18.40 3.17
CA ASN A 65 2.16 19.29 3.97
C ASN A 65 0.79 19.44 3.32
N LYS A 66 -0.28 19.00 4.00
CA LYS A 66 -1.68 19.20 3.59
C LYS A 66 -2.41 19.99 4.67
N PRO A 67 -2.18 21.32 4.76
CA PRO A 67 -3.09 22.16 5.52
C PRO A 67 -4.47 22.02 4.86
N GLY A 68 -5.51 21.82 5.69
CA GLY A 68 -6.89 21.76 5.22
C GLY A 68 -7.35 23.03 4.54
#